data_AF-A0A258M4P6-F1
#
_entry.id   AF-A0A258M4P6-F1
#
_cell.length_a   1.000
_cell.length_b   1.000
_cell.length_c   1.000
_cell.angle_alpha   90.00
_cell.angle_beta   90.00
_cell.angle_gamma   90.00
#
_symmetry.space_group_name_H-M   'P 1'
#
loop_
_entity.id
_entity.type
_entity.pdbx_description
1 polymer ?
#
loop_
_entity_poly.entity_id
_entity_poly.type
_entity_poly.pdbx_seq_one_letter_code
_entity_poly.pdbx_strand_id
1 'polypeptide(L)'
;MEELANSSYLDFTSYGTVATGTSLLTAFDVTTTHTADPSATVQVALVIERATDPDILLNSEWAVRQATLADMEGDGTLWQAFGASASDFATVFDYLTLNGYAIVGDPQGSDGYVTSAESRTLWVDLTAAQFATLFGTPLMYAESDTYGDFHYWDGNLSLPTEISGVVAALWPDLGQDAATSDLVTTPAPLPENAQSLGNAASDPAELYPDDIAALYNFPLDGAAYATGTIALNEIGIGAALSSSATGTFQELLDAYRARMGVTSSGSYYVQAEANASYFADGGGERSLDVGVVTAVVP
;
A
#
# COMPACT_ATOMS: atom_id res chain seq x y z
N MET A 1 -8.94 12.95 -25.57
CA MET A 1 -8.24 12.29 -24.46
C MET A 1 -6.79 12.73 -24.49
N GLU A 2 -6.19 12.87 -23.31
CA GLU A 2 -4.78 13.20 -23.13
C GLU A 2 -4.09 12.05 -22.40
N GLU A 3 -2.91 11.66 -22.87
CA GLU A 3 -2.14 10.59 -22.27
C GLU A 3 -1.62 11.01 -20.88
N LEU A 4 -1.76 10.11 -19.90
CA LEU A 4 -1.14 10.27 -18.59
C LEU A 4 0.23 9.58 -18.60
N ALA A 5 1.29 10.33 -18.35
CA ALA A 5 2.63 9.78 -18.33
C ALA A 5 2.83 8.77 -17.17
N ASN A 6 3.70 7.77 -17.38
CA ASN A 6 4.04 6.73 -16.40
C ASN A 6 2.82 5.95 -15.89
N SER A 7 1.88 5.66 -16.79
CA SER A 7 0.63 4.97 -16.45
C SER A 7 0.51 3.62 -17.16
N SER A 8 1.63 3.06 -17.64
CA SER A 8 1.62 1.69 -18.14
C SER A 8 1.49 0.68 -17.00
N TYR A 9 1.00 -0.52 -17.30
CA TYR A 9 0.90 -1.57 -16.29
C TYR A 9 2.25 -1.93 -15.66
N LEU A 10 3.34 -1.84 -16.43
CA LEU A 10 4.70 -2.05 -15.90
C LEU A 10 5.20 -0.87 -15.04
N ASP A 11 4.80 0.37 -15.33
CA ASP A 11 5.12 1.51 -14.45
C ASP A 11 4.42 1.35 -13.10
N PHE A 12 3.19 0.81 -13.11
CA PHE A 12 2.44 0.53 -11.88
C PHE A 12 3.03 -0.64 -11.09
N THR A 13 3.27 -1.79 -11.74
CA THR A 13 3.60 -3.04 -11.04
C THR A 13 5.10 -3.29 -10.88
N SER A 14 5.97 -2.73 -11.71
CA SER A 14 7.35 -3.22 -11.87
C SER A 14 8.36 -2.12 -12.19
N TYR A 15 8.07 -0.88 -11.77
CA TYR A 15 8.97 0.24 -11.97
C TYR A 15 10.32 0.00 -11.28
N GLY A 16 11.39 -0.01 -12.07
CA GLY A 16 12.75 -0.20 -11.56
C GLY A 16 13.10 -1.63 -11.16
N THR A 17 12.22 -2.60 -11.36
CA THR A 17 12.47 -4.03 -11.05
C THR A 17 12.67 -4.90 -12.29
N VAL A 18 12.32 -4.38 -13.47
CA VAL A 18 12.55 -5.01 -14.77
C VAL A 18 13.51 -4.19 -15.63
N ALA A 19 14.30 -4.87 -16.47
CA ALA A 19 15.20 -4.21 -17.41
C ALA A 19 14.44 -3.26 -18.34
N THR A 20 15.00 -2.08 -18.61
CA THR A 20 14.39 -1.07 -19.50
C THR A 20 14.10 -1.66 -20.88
N GLY A 21 12.87 -1.46 -21.37
CA GLY A 21 12.42 -1.96 -22.67
C GLY A 21 11.86 -3.39 -22.66
N THR A 22 11.79 -4.04 -21.50
CA THR A 22 11.11 -5.33 -21.35
C THR A 22 9.61 -5.15 -21.60
N SER A 23 9.00 -6.01 -22.44
CA SER A 23 7.55 -6.01 -22.63
C SER A 23 6.84 -6.66 -21.45
N LEU A 24 5.58 -6.27 -21.20
CA LEU A 24 4.76 -6.86 -20.14
C LEU A 24 4.68 -8.38 -20.25
N LEU A 25 4.39 -8.90 -21.46
CA LEU A 25 4.28 -10.33 -21.67
C LEU A 25 5.57 -11.08 -21.34
N THR A 26 6.73 -10.47 -21.58
CA THR A 26 8.03 -11.06 -21.20
C THR A 26 8.26 -10.96 -19.69
N ALA A 27 7.97 -9.81 -19.09
CA ALA A 27 8.20 -9.56 -17.67
C ALA A 27 7.40 -10.52 -16.78
N PHE A 28 6.16 -10.81 -17.17
CA PHE A 28 5.24 -11.66 -16.43
C PHE A 28 5.14 -13.09 -16.96
N ASP A 29 6.01 -13.50 -17.90
CA ASP A 29 5.97 -14.84 -18.52
C ASP A 29 4.55 -15.23 -18.98
N VAL A 30 3.88 -14.30 -19.67
CA VAL A 30 2.48 -14.46 -20.06
C VAL A 30 2.39 -15.48 -21.20
N THR A 31 1.56 -16.51 -20.99
CA THR A 31 1.35 -17.60 -21.94
C THR A 31 0.14 -17.36 -22.83
N THR A 32 -0.91 -16.75 -22.28
CA THR A 32 -2.18 -16.43 -22.96
C THR A 32 -2.61 -15.00 -22.63
N THR A 33 -3.20 -14.31 -23.62
CA THR A 33 -3.89 -13.04 -23.39
C THR A 33 -5.18 -12.94 -24.21
N HIS A 34 -6.19 -12.30 -23.64
CA HIS A 34 -7.41 -11.89 -24.33
C HIS A 34 -8.01 -10.63 -23.69
N THR A 35 -8.98 -10.00 -24.36
CA THR A 35 -9.75 -8.91 -23.74
C THR A 35 -10.53 -9.45 -22.54
N ALA A 36 -10.56 -8.69 -21.44
CA ALA A 36 -11.30 -9.08 -20.24
C ALA A 36 -12.80 -9.27 -20.53
N ASP A 37 -13.47 -10.10 -19.72
CA ASP A 37 -14.93 -10.24 -19.80
C ASP A 37 -15.57 -8.85 -19.60
N PRO A 38 -16.58 -8.44 -20.40
CA PRO A 38 -17.21 -7.14 -20.26
C PRO A 38 -17.78 -6.84 -18.86
N SER A 39 -18.07 -7.88 -18.06
CA SER A 39 -18.57 -7.79 -16.69
C SER A 39 -17.47 -7.85 -15.63
N ALA A 40 -16.22 -8.13 -15.99
CA ALA A 40 -15.10 -8.04 -15.06
C ALA A 40 -14.96 -6.60 -14.55
N THR A 41 -14.71 -6.45 -13.25
CA THR A 41 -14.62 -5.16 -12.57
C THR A 41 -13.22 -4.92 -12.02
N VAL A 42 -12.77 -3.67 -12.09
CA VAL A 42 -11.54 -3.21 -11.46
C VAL A 42 -11.81 -1.88 -10.76
N GLN A 43 -11.28 -1.72 -9.54
CA GLN A 43 -11.34 -0.45 -8.83
C GLN A 43 -10.10 0.38 -9.16
N VAL A 44 -10.30 1.66 -9.44
CA VAL A 44 -9.20 2.59 -9.75
C VAL A 44 -9.43 3.91 -9.01
N ALA A 45 -8.43 4.37 -8.28
CA ALA A 45 -8.40 5.73 -7.75
C ALA A 45 -7.88 6.69 -8.81
N LEU A 46 -8.64 7.76 -9.06
CA LEU A 46 -8.11 8.95 -9.73
C LEU A 46 -7.50 9.84 -8.64
N VAL A 47 -6.18 10.05 -8.72
CA VAL A 47 -5.44 10.89 -7.77
C VAL A 47 -5.40 12.31 -8.32
N ILE A 48 -6.10 13.22 -7.66
CA ILE A 48 -6.23 14.62 -8.05
C ILE A 48 -4.97 15.40 -7.66
N GLU A 49 -4.65 16.42 -8.45
CA GLU A 49 -3.57 17.34 -8.14
C GLU A 49 -3.71 17.98 -6.76
N ARG A 50 -2.56 18.29 -6.13
CA ARG A 50 -2.57 19.03 -4.86
C ARG A 50 -2.98 20.47 -5.12
N ALA A 51 -3.70 21.06 -4.17
CA ALA A 51 -4.01 22.48 -4.17
C ALA A 51 -2.73 23.34 -4.10
N THR A 52 -1.71 22.85 -3.39
CA THR A 52 -0.42 23.52 -3.24
C THR A 52 0.73 22.55 -3.50
N ASP A 53 1.75 23.02 -4.22
CA ASP A 53 3.01 22.31 -4.44
C ASP A 53 3.76 22.08 -3.11
N PRO A 54 4.06 20.82 -2.73
CA PRO A 54 4.75 20.51 -1.48
C PRO A 54 6.28 20.70 -1.54
N ASP A 55 6.87 21.05 -2.69
CA ASP A 55 8.33 21.06 -2.88
C ASP A 55 9.09 21.92 -1.88
N ILE A 56 8.56 23.08 -1.49
CA ILE A 56 9.19 23.93 -0.47
C ILE A 56 9.29 23.20 0.86
N LEU A 57 8.22 22.51 1.26
CA LEU A 57 8.19 21.74 2.50
C LEU A 57 9.06 20.49 2.40
N LEU A 58 9.02 19.77 1.27
CA LEU A 58 9.78 18.55 1.02
C LEU A 58 11.29 18.77 0.79
N ASN A 59 11.71 19.99 0.49
CA ASN A 59 13.13 20.37 0.40
C ASN A 59 13.63 21.08 1.67
N SER A 60 12.77 21.29 2.67
CA SER A 60 13.18 21.90 3.94
C SER A 60 13.98 20.93 4.81
N GLU A 61 14.85 21.49 5.67
CA GLU A 61 15.56 20.77 6.73
C GLU A 61 14.58 19.95 7.57
N TRP A 62 14.96 18.72 7.94
CA TRP A 62 14.05 17.77 8.61
C TRP A 62 13.35 18.38 9.83
N ALA A 63 14.08 19.04 10.73
CA ALA A 63 13.50 19.63 11.93
C ALA A 63 12.49 20.76 11.63
N VAL A 64 12.76 21.57 10.60
CA VAL A 64 11.85 22.65 10.15
C VAL A 64 10.59 22.04 9.55
N ARG A 65 10.73 20.99 8.74
CA ARG A 65 9.60 20.24 8.20
C ARG A 65 8.70 19.69 9.30
N GLN A 66 9.28 19.03 10.30
CA GLN A 66 8.51 18.42 11.39
C GLN A 66 7.75 19.49 12.19
N ALA A 67 8.40 20.61 12.52
CA ALA A 67 7.74 21.72 13.22
C ALA A 67 6.59 22.30 12.38
N THR A 68 6.82 22.54 11.09
CA THR A 68 5.79 23.08 10.18
C THR A 68 4.60 22.12 10.04
N LEU A 69 4.85 20.83 9.88
CA LEU A 69 3.79 19.81 9.82
C LEU A 69 2.98 19.77 11.12
N ALA A 70 3.64 19.82 12.27
CA ALA A 70 2.97 19.83 13.57
C ALA A 70 2.10 21.08 13.77
N ASP A 71 2.58 22.26 13.36
CA ASP A 71 1.81 23.51 13.41
C ASP A 71 0.59 23.43 12.47
N MET A 72 0.79 22.97 11.23
CA MET A 72 -0.31 22.83 10.26
C MET A 72 -1.38 21.82 10.69
N GLU A 73 -0.98 20.70 11.30
CA GLU A 73 -1.90 19.72 11.87
C GLU A 73 -2.69 20.32 13.03
N GLY A 74 -2.00 21.01 13.96
CA GLY A 74 -2.62 21.69 15.09
C GLY A 74 -3.63 22.77 14.68
N ASP A 75 -3.36 23.47 13.57
CA ASP A 75 -4.23 24.50 13.01
C ASP A 75 -5.32 23.93 12.05
N GLY A 76 -5.28 22.63 11.74
CA GLY A 76 -6.21 21.99 10.80
C GLY A 76 -6.05 22.45 9.35
N THR A 77 -4.85 22.91 8.97
CA THR A 77 -4.56 23.49 7.64
C THR A 77 -3.77 22.55 6.72
N LEU A 78 -3.23 21.45 7.24
CA LEU A 78 -2.37 20.52 6.49
C LEU A 78 -3.05 20.02 5.20
N TRP A 79 -4.22 19.40 5.34
CA TRP A 79 -4.95 18.83 4.21
C TRP A 79 -5.70 19.87 3.38
N GLN A 80 -5.94 21.07 3.92
CA GLN A 80 -6.42 22.20 3.11
C GLN A 80 -5.34 22.68 2.14
N ALA A 81 -4.06 22.66 2.56
CA ALA A 81 -2.95 23.06 1.73
C ALA A 81 -2.54 21.96 0.73
N PHE A 82 -2.42 20.71 1.21
CA PHE A 82 -1.83 19.62 0.43
C PHE A 82 -2.80 18.52 0.00
N GLY A 83 -4.10 18.65 0.32
CA GLY A 83 -5.17 17.91 -0.34
C GLY A 83 -5.46 18.45 -1.74
N ALA A 84 -6.52 17.95 -2.37
CA ALA A 84 -7.00 18.44 -3.65
C ALA A 84 -7.77 19.75 -3.47
N SER A 85 -7.71 20.63 -4.47
CA SER A 85 -8.56 21.82 -4.45
C SER A 85 -10.04 21.39 -4.54
N ALA A 86 -10.93 22.11 -3.86
CA ALA A 86 -12.36 21.78 -3.88
C ALA A 86 -12.95 21.84 -5.30
N SER A 87 -12.46 22.74 -6.15
CA SER A 87 -12.91 22.86 -7.54
C SER A 87 -12.43 21.71 -8.42
N ASP A 88 -11.18 21.27 -8.26
CA ASP A 88 -10.63 20.19 -9.06
C ASP A 88 -11.24 18.86 -8.65
N PHE A 89 -11.41 18.64 -7.34
CA PHE A 89 -12.14 17.49 -6.82
C PHE A 89 -13.58 17.44 -7.35
N ALA A 90 -14.32 18.55 -7.28
CA ALA A 90 -15.67 18.63 -7.83
C ALA A 90 -15.70 18.39 -9.34
N THR A 91 -14.71 18.89 -10.09
CA THR A 91 -14.61 18.68 -11.54
C THR A 91 -14.55 17.19 -11.90
N VAL A 92 -13.70 16.43 -11.21
CA VAL A 92 -13.60 14.98 -11.43
C VAL A 92 -14.85 14.25 -10.94
N PHE A 93 -15.35 14.59 -9.76
CA PHE A 93 -16.57 13.99 -9.19
C PHE A 93 -17.79 14.17 -10.10
N ASP A 94 -18.01 15.40 -10.58
CA ASP A 94 -19.13 15.74 -11.46
C ASP A 94 -19.01 15.06 -12.81
N TYR A 95 -17.80 14.99 -13.37
CA TYR A 95 -17.54 14.25 -14.60
C TYR A 95 -17.92 12.76 -14.45
N LEU A 96 -17.43 12.12 -13.38
CA LEU A 96 -17.67 10.70 -13.14
C LEU A 96 -19.18 10.42 -12.95
N THR A 97 -19.85 11.26 -12.16
CA THR A 97 -21.29 11.15 -11.89
C THR A 97 -22.12 11.36 -13.16
N LEU A 98 -21.82 12.40 -13.94
CA LEU A 98 -22.55 12.74 -15.17
C LEU A 98 -22.45 11.63 -16.22
N ASN A 99 -21.31 10.93 -16.27
CA ASN A 99 -21.06 9.84 -17.21
C ASN A 99 -21.42 8.46 -16.66
N GLY A 100 -22.02 8.38 -15.47
CA GLY A 100 -22.57 7.14 -14.91
C GLY A 100 -21.52 6.15 -14.40
N TYR A 101 -20.34 6.63 -13.98
CA TYR A 101 -19.36 5.81 -13.27
C TYR A 101 -19.78 5.64 -11.80
N ALA A 102 -19.57 4.43 -11.26
CA ALA A 102 -19.86 4.14 -9.86
C ALA A 102 -18.68 4.63 -9.00
N ILE A 103 -18.90 5.68 -8.21
CA ILE A 103 -17.93 6.15 -7.22
C ILE A 103 -18.08 5.30 -5.96
N VAL A 104 -16.97 4.78 -5.45
CA VAL A 104 -16.89 3.99 -4.22
C VAL A 104 -16.02 4.70 -3.18
N GLY A 105 -16.05 4.25 -1.94
CA GLY A 105 -15.31 4.88 -0.86
C GLY A 105 -16.01 6.05 -0.19
N ASP A 106 -15.50 6.37 1.00
CA ASP A 106 -15.92 7.52 1.80
C ASP A 106 -14.69 8.15 2.49
N PRO A 107 -14.79 9.34 3.11
CA PRO A 107 -13.62 9.97 3.72
C PRO A 107 -13.03 9.22 4.92
N GLN A 108 -13.74 8.23 5.47
CA GLN A 108 -13.27 7.37 6.56
C GLN A 108 -12.69 6.04 6.03
N GLY A 109 -12.92 5.71 4.76
CA GLY A 109 -12.51 4.44 4.17
C GLY A 109 -13.28 3.24 4.74
N SER A 110 -14.56 3.40 5.06
CA SER A 110 -15.34 2.35 5.75
C SER A 110 -15.46 1.05 4.95
N ASP A 111 -15.39 1.12 3.63
CA ASP A 111 -15.44 0.01 2.67
C ASP A 111 -14.05 -0.40 2.15
N GLY A 112 -12.96 0.19 2.67
CA GLY A 112 -11.59 -0.01 2.20
C GLY A 112 -11.07 1.09 1.28
N TYR A 113 -11.93 1.97 0.77
CA TYR A 113 -11.53 3.02 -0.18
C TYR A 113 -11.75 4.41 0.41
N VAL A 114 -10.70 5.22 0.47
CA VAL A 114 -10.84 6.62 0.91
C VAL A 114 -11.14 7.49 -0.30
N THR A 115 -12.34 8.07 -0.36
CA THR A 115 -12.72 9.06 -1.38
C THR A 115 -12.94 10.41 -0.72
N SER A 116 -11.99 11.34 -0.90
CA SER A 116 -12.06 12.69 -0.32
C SER A 116 -11.09 13.67 -0.97
N ALA A 117 -11.38 14.97 -0.83
CA ALA A 117 -10.44 16.01 -1.25
C ALA A 117 -9.14 15.96 -0.42
N GLU A 118 -9.22 15.66 0.88
CA GLU A 118 -8.04 15.59 1.77
C GLU A 118 -7.07 14.49 1.33
N SER A 119 -7.58 13.30 1.01
CA SER A 119 -6.78 12.17 0.49
C SER A 119 -6.43 12.31 -0.99
N ARG A 120 -7.05 13.27 -1.70
CA ARG A 120 -6.93 13.53 -3.14
C ARG A 120 -7.41 12.38 -4.03
N THR A 121 -8.16 11.44 -3.49
CA THR A 121 -8.56 10.23 -4.20
C THR A 121 -10.04 10.23 -4.48
N LEU A 122 -10.41 9.84 -5.71
CA LEU A 122 -11.76 9.45 -6.11
C LEU A 122 -11.69 8.02 -6.62
N TRP A 123 -12.21 7.07 -5.85
CA TRP A 123 -12.26 5.68 -6.26
C TRP A 123 -13.49 5.42 -7.13
N VAL A 124 -13.27 4.70 -8.23
CA VAL A 124 -14.34 4.25 -9.12
C VAL A 124 -14.29 2.75 -9.31
N ASP A 125 -15.45 2.12 -9.32
CA ASP A 125 -15.62 0.74 -9.74
C ASP A 125 -15.96 0.71 -11.24
N LEU A 126 -15.09 0.09 -12.03
CA LEU A 126 -15.15 0.08 -13.49
C LEU A 126 -15.34 -1.33 -14.00
N THR A 127 -16.41 -1.57 -14.75
CA THR A 127 -16.45 -2.72 -15.66
C THR A 127 -15.37 -2.60 -16.74
N ALA A 128 -14.96 -3.71 -17.36
CA ALA A 128 -14.00 -3.68 -18.47
C ALA A 128 -14.45 -2.74 -19.62
N ALA A 129 -15.76 -2.62 -19.87
CA ALA A 129 -16.31 -1.69 -20.85
C ALA A 129 -16.20 -0.21 -20.40
N GLN A 130 -16.43 0.07 -19.12
CA GLN A 130 -16.24 1.40 -18.54
C GLN A 130 -14.77 1.80 -18.48
N PHE A 131 -13.87 0.85 -18.17
CA PHE A 131 -12.41 1.06 -18.23
C PHE A 131 -11.98 1.49 -19.64
N ALA A 132 -12.43 0.75 -20.67
CA ALA A 132 -12.15 1.10 -22.06
C ALA A 132 -12.71 2.47 -22.46
N THR A 133 -13.89 2.83 -21.94
CA THR A 133 -14.52 4.12 -22.21
C THR A 133 -13.80 5.28 -21.52
N LEU A 134 -13.41 5.11 -20.25
CA LEU A 134 -12.73 6.13 -19.46
C LEU A 134 -11.32 6.37 -19.97
N PHE A 135 -10.56 5.29 -20.21
CA PHE A 135 -9.14 5.39 -20.51
C PHE A 135 -8.79 5.36 -22.00
N GLY A 136 -9.73 4.97 -22.84
CA GLY A 136 -9.48 4.73 -24.26
C GLY A 136 -8.71 3.46 -24.58
N THR A 137 -8.41 2.65 -23.57
CA THR A 137 -7.59 1.43 -23.66
C THR A 137 -8.39 0.26 -23.10
N PRO A 138 -8.51 -0.88 -23.81
CA PRO A 138 -9.23 -2.04 -23.30
C PRO A 138 -8.55 -2.62 -22.07
N LEU A 139 -9.36 -3.10 -21.12
CA LEU A 139 -8.87 -3.98 -20.06
C LEU A 139 -8.61 -5.37 -20.66
N MET A 140 -7.44 -5.90 -20.39
CA MET A 140 -6.97 -7.19 -20.87
C MET A 140 -6.89 -8.17 -19.69
N TYR A 141 -6.87 -9.47 -20.02
CA TYR A 141 -6.68 -10.58 -19.09
C TYR A 141 -5.50 -11.41 -19.58
N ALA A 142 -4.60 -11.76 -18.67
CA ALA A 142 -3.43 -12.57 -18.92
C ALA A 142 -3.43 -13.83 -18.04
N GLU A 143 -2.91 -14.92 -18.60
CA GLU A 143 -2.59 -16.14 -17.86
C GLU A 143 -1.06 -16.26 -17.79
N SER A 144 -0.54 -16.55 -16.59
CA SER A 144 0.89 -16.80 -16.35
C SER A 144 1.06 -18.01 -15.42
N ASP A 145 1.92 -18.94 -15.82
CA ASP A 145 2.26 -20.09 -14.98
C ASP A 145 3.05 -19.67 -13.72
N THR A 146 3.73 -18.53 -13.80
CA THR A 146 4.59 -18.01 -12.72
C THR A 146 3.84 -17.05 -11.80
N TYR A 147 3.00 -16.18 -12.38
CA TYR A 147 2.38 -15.05 -11.68
C TYR A 147 0.87 -15.22 -11.46
N GLY A 148 0.29 -16.31 -11.96
CA GLY A 148 -1.15 -16.53 -11.96
C GLY A 148 -1.87 -15.70 -13.02
N ASP A 149 -3.19 -15.67 -12.93
CA ASP A 149 -4.03 -14.94 -13.85
C ASP A 149 -4.29 -13.52 -13.34
N PHE A 150 -4.26 -12.52 -14.23
CA PHE A 150 -4.42 -11.12 -13.83
C PHE A 150 -4.98 -10.23 -14.94
N HIS A 151 -5.57 -9.11 -14.52
CA HIS A 151 -6.00 -8.05 -15.43
C HIS A 151 -4.85 -7.07 -15.69
N TYR A 152 -4.75 -6.57 -16.91
CA TYR A 152 -3.73 -5.60 -17.29
C TYR A 152 -4.23 -4.66 -18.41
N TRP A 153 -3.40 -3.71 -18.82
CA TRP A 153 -3.64 -2.88 -20.00
C TRP A 153 -2.33 -2.64 -20.77
N ASP A 154 -2.47 -2.32 -22.06
CA ASP A 154 -1.34 -2.02 -22.94
C ASP A 154 -1.04 -0.52 -23.02
N GLY A 155 0.25 -0.16 -22.90
CA GLY A 155 0.71 1.22 -23.02
C GLY A 155 0.25 2.12 -21.87
N ASN A 156 0.44 3.43 -22.04
CA ASN A 156 -0.07 4.42 -21.09
C ASN A 156 -1.58 4.57 -21.23
N LEU A 157 -2.24 4.83 -20.11
CA LEU A 157 -3.65 5.22 -20.07
C LEU A 157 -3.79 6.69 -20.47
N SER A 158 -4.94 7.03 -21.06
CA SER A 158 -5.32 8.41 -21.34
C SER A 158 -6.54 8.79 -20.52
N LEU A 159 -6.78 10.08 -20.33
CA LEU A 159 -8.00 10.56 -19.66
C LEU A 159 -8.80 11.49 -20.58
N PRO A 160 -10.12 11.62 -20.35
CA PRO A 160 -10.95 12.64 -20.98
C PRO A 160 -10.38 14.04 -20.71
N THR A 161 -10.42 14.91 -21.73
CA THR A 161 -9.86 16.28 -21.68
C THR A 161 -10.50 17.15 -20.59
N GLU A 162 -11.70 16.79 -20.15
CA GLU A 162 -12.47 17.43 -19.10
C GLU A 162 -11.83 17.24 -17.72
N ILE A 163 -11.07 16.16 -17.52
CA ILE A 163 -10.46 15.82 -16.22
C ILE A 163 -8.95 15.62 -16.27
N SER A 164 -8.35 15.44 -17.46
CA SER A 164 -6.91 15.19 -17.62
C SER A 164 -6.04 16.30 -17.04
N GLY A 165 -6.50 17.55 -17.07
CA GLY A 165 -5.75 18.70 -16.54
C GLY A 165 -5.67 18.78 -15.01
N VAL A 166 -6.42 17.95 -14.28
CA VAL A 166 -6.49 17.98 -12.81
C VAL A 166 -6.19 16.64 -12.15
N VAL A 167 -6.02 15.57 -12.93
CA VAL A 167 -5.65 14.24 -12.42
C VAL A 167 -4.14 14.05 -12.55
N ALA A 168 -3.48 13.85 -11.42
CA ALA A 168 -2.03 13.72 -11.31
C ALA A 168 -1.54 12.29 -11.58
N ALA A 169 -2.31 11.30 -11.13
CA ALA A 169 -1.93 9.90 -11.18
C ALA A 169 -3.16 8.98 -11.08
N LEU A 170 -2.93 7.69 -11.28
CA LEU A 170 -3.92 6.62 -11.09
C LEU A 170 -3.40 5.63 -10.06
N TRP A 171 -4.32 5.03 -9.31
CA TRP A 171 -4.02 3.92 -8.41
C TRP A 171 -5.02 2.78 -8.65
N PRO A 172 -4.70 1.83 -9.52
CA PRO A 172 -5.49 0.61 -9.68
C PRO A 172 -5.38 -0.29 -8.45
N ASP A 173 -6.49 -0.84 -7.98
CA ASP A 173 -6.50 -1.90 -6.96
C ASP A 173 -6.42 -3.25 -7.67
N LEU A 174 -5.20 -3.65 -8.02
CA LEU A 174 -4.89 -4.90 -8.68
C LEU A 174 -3.78 -5.59 -7.88
N GLY A 175 -4.11 -6.73 -7.26
CA GLY A 175 -3.21 -7.46 -6.35
C GLY A 175 -2.13 -8.29 -7.04
N GLN A 176 -1.41 -7.72 -8.01
CA GLN A 176 -0.37 -8.42 -8.74
C GLN A 176 1.02 -8.17 -8.15
N ASP A 177 1.75 -9.25 -7.84
CA ASP A 177 3.16 -9.17 -7.45
C ASP A 177 4.01 -8.54 -8.56
N ALA A 178 5.03 -7.76 -8.17
CA ALA A 178 5.93 -7.14 -9.12
C ALA A 178 6.71 -8.19 -9.92
N ALA A 179 6.74 -8.03 -11.25
CA ALA A 179 7.70 -8.74 -12.07
C ALA A 179 9.12 -8.28 -11.73
N THR A 180 10.06 -9.21 -11.76
CA THR A 180 11.48 -8.92 -11.51
C THR A 180 12.37 -9.54 -12.58
N SER A 181 13.51 -8.92 -12.82
CA SER A 181 14.56 -9.46 -13.68
C SER A 181 15.93 -9.15 -13.10
N ASP A 182 16.95 -9.92 -13.48
CA ASP A 182 18.33 -9.60 -13.12
C ASP A 182 18.74 -8.26 -13.73
N LEU A 183 18.81 -7.23 -12.89
CA LEU A 183 19.23 -5.89 -13.29
C LEU A 183 20.76 -5.77 -13.41
N VAL A 184 21.49 -6.79 -12.94
CA VAL A 184 22.95 -6.87 -13.01
C VAL A 184 23.36 -8.07 -13.84
N THR A 185 24.34 -7.87 -14.73
CA THR A 185 24.86 -8.94 -15.59
C THR A 185 26.04 -9.69 -14.96
N THR A 186 26.54 -9.21 -13.83
CA THR A 186 27.69 -9.79 -13.12
C THR A 186 27.34 -9.98 -11.64
N PRO A 187 27.12 -11.22 -11.19
CA PRO A 187 26.92 -11.52 -9.77
C PRO A 187 28.12 -11.09 -8.93
N ALA A 188 27.87 -10.61 -7.71
CA ALA A 188 28.94 -10.39 -6.75
C ALA A 188 29.46 -11.75 -6.25
N PRO A 189 30.78 -12.03 -6.31
CA PRO A 189 31.32 -13.26 -5.75
C PRO A 189 31.23 -13.20 -4.23
N LEU A 190 30.39 -14.05 -3.64
CA LEU A 190 30.39 -14.27 -2.18
C LEU A 190 31.36 -15.42 -1.86
N PRO A 191 32.24 -15.25 -0.86
CA PRO A 191 33.06 -16.35 -0.36
C PRO A 191 32.17 -17.53 0.07
N GLU A 192 32.61 -18.76 -0.15
CA GLU A 192 31.95 -19.92 0.44
C GLU A 192 32.03 -19.84 1.98
N ASN A 193 31.03 -20.40 2.66
CA ASN A 193 30.79 -20.38 4.12
C ASN A 193 29.97 -19.18 4.65
N ALA A 194 29.75 -19.19 5.96
CA ALA A 194 28.98 -18.20 6.68
C ALA A 194 29.53 -16.78 6.47
N GLN A 195 28.66 -15.87 6.04
CA GLN A 195 29.01 -14.46 5.78
C GLN A 195 29.10 -13.62 7.06
N SER A 196 28.70 -14.18 8.21
CA SER A 196 28.86 -13.58 9.53
C SER A 196 28.91 -14.67 10.62
N LEU A 197 29.33 -14.29 11.83
CA LEU A 197 29.30 -15.18 13.00
C LEU A 197 27.88 -15.69 13.29
N GLY A 198 26.85 -14.88 13.07
CA GLY A 198 25.45 -15.29 13.23
C GLY A 198 25.03 -16.35 12.22
N ASN A 199 25.47 -16.23 10.97
CA ASN A 199 25.21 -17.25 9.94
C ASN A 199 25.96 -18.56 10.16
N ALA A 200 26.93 -18.59 11.08
CA ALA A 200 27.69 -19.78 11.46
C ALA A 200 27.15 -20.47 12.74
N ALA A 201 26.16 -19.87 13.41
CA ALA A 201 25.67 -20.39 14.69
C ALA A 201 24.86 -21.67 14.49
N SER A 202 25.19 -22.71 15.27
CA SER A 202 24.42 -23.97 15.31
C SER A 202 23.31 -23.97 16.37
N ASP A 203 23.22 -22.90 17.15
CA ASP A 203 22.25 -22.70 18.23
C ASP A 203 21.72 -21.26 18.14
N PRO A 204 20.71 -21.01 17.27
CA PRO A 204 20.17 -19.67 17.11
C PRO A 204 19.48 -19.24 18.40
N ALA A 205 19.80 -18.05 18.88
CA ALA A 205 19.10 -17.47 20.01
C ALA A 205 17.70 -17.04 19.56
N GLU A 206 16.66 -17.67 20.11
CA GLU A 206 15.28 -17.18 20.04
C GLU A 206 15.06 -16.25 21.23
N LEU A 207 14.95 -14.95 20.96
CA LEU A 207 14.82 -13.91 21.97
C LEU A 207 13.47 -13.21 21.81
N TYR A 208 12.92 -12.73 22.92
CA TYR A 208 11.80 -11.81 22.86
C TYR A 208 12.24 -10.43 22.34
N PRO A 209 11.35 -9.63 21.74
CA PRO A 209 11.71 -8.34 21.18
C PRO A 209 12.35 -7.35 22.18
N ASP A 210 11.96 -7.40 23.47
CA ASP A 210 12.55 -6.63 24.56
C ASP A 210 13.98 -7.08 24.88
N ASP A 211 14.23 -8.39 24.93
CA ASP A 211 15.60 -8.94 25.05
C ASP A 211 16.47 -8.49 23.87
N ILE A 212 15.91 -8.44 22.66
CA ILE A 212 16.60 -7.92 21.46
C ILE A 212 16.89 -6.42 21.63
N ALA A 213 15.91 -5.63 22.09
CA ALA A 213 16.07 -4.19 22.30
C ALA A 213 17.21 -3.87 23.30
N ALA A 214 17.33 -4.66 24.37
CA ALA A 214 18.42 -4.54 25.34
C ALA A 214 19.81 -4.72 24.68
N LEU A 215 19.95 -5.64 23.72
CA LEU A 215 21.21 -5.84 22.99
C LEU A 215 21.63 -4.63 22.15
N TYR A 216 20.65 -3.84 21.68
CA TYR A 216 20.89 -2.61 20.90
C TYR A 216 21.06 -1.36 21.78
N ASN A 217 21.06 -1.49 23.12
CA ASN A 217 20.97 -0.36 24.06
C ASN A 217 19.81 0.58 23.71
N PHE A 218 18.65 -0.01 23.38
CA PHE A 218 17.51 0.76 22.90
C PHE A 218 17.08 1.78 23.98
N PRO A 219 16.98 3.07 23.66
CA PRO A 219 16.84 4.14 24.67
C PRO A 219 15.48 4.16 25.36
N LEU A 220 14.53 3.33 24.89
CA LEU A 220 13.17 3.21 25.40
C LEU A 220 12.96 1.94 26.22
N ASP A 221 13.95 1.04 26.28
CA ASP A 221 13.85 -0.21 27.04
C ASP A 221 13.60 0.06 28.53
N GLY A 222 12.50 -0.48 29.06
CA GLY A 222 12.06 -0.31 30.45
C GLY A 222 11.54 1.09 30.82
N ALA A 223 11.45 2.03 29.88
CA ALA A 223 10.98 3.39 30.13
C ALA A 223 9.54 3.60 29.68
N ALA A 224 8.69 4.15 30.56
CA ALA A 224 7.29 4.45 30.26
C ALA A 224 7.14 5.75 29.45
N TYR A 225 7.58 5.73 28.19
CA TYR A 225 7.32 6.82 27.25
C TYR A 225 5.98 6.59 26.57
N ALA A 226 5.09 7.58 26.62
CA ALA A 226 3.88 7.55 25.81
C ALA A 226 4.28 7.67 24.34
N THR A 227 4.03 6.62 23.55
CA THR A 227 4.06 6.74 22.10
C THR A 227 2.69 7.09 21.56
N GLY A 228 2.67 7.78 20.43
CA GLY A 228 1.45 7.92 19.65
C GLY A 228 0.99 6.56 19.12
N THR A 229 -0.14 6.56 18.42
CA THR A 229 -0.60 5.40 17.65
C THR A 229 0.45 5.04 16.59
N ILE A 230 0.87 3.77 16.58
CA ILE A 230 1.75 3.22 15.55
C ILE A 230 0.87 2.53 14.52
N ALA A 231 0.98 2.94 13.25
CA ALA A 231 0.28 2.31 12.14
C ALA A 231 1.16 1.23 11.51
N LEU A 232 0.57 0.05 11.32
CA LEU A 232 1.17 -1.08 10.60
C LEU A 232 0.36 -1.31 9.32
N ASN A 233 1.04 -1.55 8.20
CA ASN A 233 0.37 -1.81 6.94
C ASN A 233 0.31 -3.31 6.68
N GLU A 234 -0.87 -3.88 6.89
CA GLU A 234 -1.12 -5.31 6.89
C GLU A 234 -2.19 -5.65 5.85
N ILE A 235 -1.75 -5.92 4.62
CA ILE A 235 -2.66 -6.02 3.47
C ILE A 235 -3.59 -7.23 3.64
N GLY A 236 -4.90 -6.98 3.71
CA GLY A 236 -5.95 -8.00 3.64
C GLY A 236 -6.07 -8.94 4.83
N ILE A 237 -5.23 -8.85 5.87
CA ILE A 237 -5.23 -9.77 7.01
C ILE A 237 -5.95 -9.22 8.25
N GLY A 238 -5.82 -7.91 8.54
CA GLY A 238 -6.47 -7.25 9.67
C GLY A 238 -6.34 -8.02 11.00
N ALA A 239 -7.45 -8.17 11.72
CA ALA A 239 -7.50 -9.00 12.93
C ALA A 239 -7.88 -10.47 12.66
N ALA A 240 -8.03 -10.87 11.39
CA ALA A 240 -8.49 -12.20 11.03
C ALA A 240 -7.57 -13.30 11.57
N LEU A 241 -8.15 -14.38 12.06
CA LEU A 241 -7.44 -15.52 12.64
C LEU A 241 -7.81 -16.81 11.93
N SER A 242 -6.95 -17.82 12.03
CA SER A 242 -7.28 -19.15 11.56
C SER A 242 -8.54 -19.66 12.27
N SER A 243 -9.30 -20.53 11.61
CA SER A 243 -10.46 -21.19 12.22
C SER A 243 -10.11 -22.07 13.42
N SER A 244 -8.82 -22.36 13.62
CA SER A 244 -8.29 -23.11 14.76
C SER A 244 -7.83 -22.24 15.94
N ALA A 245 -7.93 -20.91 15.84
CA ALA A 245 -7.52 -20.01 16.91
C ALA A 245 -8.33 -20.23 18.19
N THR A 246 -7.66 -20.10 19.34
CA THR A 246 -8.22 -20.40 20.66
C THR A 246 -8.81 -19.18 21.37
N GLY A 247 -8.80 -18.01 20.72
CA GLY A 247 -9.32 -16.74 21.22
C GLY A 247 -9.39 -15.70 20.12
N THR A 248 -9.88 -14.51 20.47
CA THR A 248 -9.83 -13.31 19.64
C THR A 248 -8.40 -12.79 19.49
N PHE A 249 -8.15 -11.93 18.51
CA PHE A 249 -6.81 -11.37 18.32
C PHE A 249 -6.35 -10.57 19.54
N GLN A 250 -7.25 -9.78 20.16
CA GLN A 250 -6.95 -9.07 21.40
C GLN A 250 -6.53 -10.03 22.54
N GLU A 251 -7.25 -11.13 22.75
CA GLU A 251 -6.92 -12.10 23.81
C GLU A 251 -5.56 -12.76 23.57
N LEU A 252 -5.23 -13.06 22.31
CA LEU A 252 -3.94 -13.66 21.94
C LEU A 252 -2.79 -12.64 22.06
N LEU A 253 -3.04 -11.38 21.68
CA LEU A 253 -2.09 -10.28 21.85
C LEU A 253 -1.78 -10.03 23.33
N ASP A 254 -2.81 -9.95 24.18
CA ASP A 254 -2.62 -9.75 25.62
C ASP A 254 -1.91 -10.95 26.26
N ALA A 255 -2.22 -12.18 25.81
CA ALA A 255 -1.51 -13.37 26.27
C ALA A 255 -0.03 -13.37 25.86
N TYR A 256 0.30 -12.89 24.67
CA TYR A 256 1.68 -12.72 24.20
C TYR A 256 2.41 -11.66 25.03
N ARG A 257 1.81 -10.46 25.19
CA ARG A 257 2.36 -9.36 26.00
C ARG A 257 2.61 -9.76 27.45
N ALA A 258 1.69 -10.51 28.05
CA ALA A 258 1.87 -11.04 29.41
C ALA A 258 3.05 -12.01 29.55
N ARG A 259 3.38 -12.80 28.50
CA ARG A 259 4.57 -13.68 28.52
C ARG A 259 5.89 -12.91 28.53
N MET A 260 5.89 -11.69 28.00
CA MET A 260 7.03 -10.76 28.00
C MET A 260 7.02 -9.82 29.20
N GLY A 261 6.15 -10.04 30.19
CA GLY A 261 6.08 -9.19 31.39
C GLY A 261 5.39 -7.84 31.19
N VAL A 262 4.82 -7.58 30.01
CA VAL A 262 4.00 -6.38 29.75
C VAL A 262 2.60 -6.61 30.33
N THR A 263 2.28 -5.86 31.39
CA THR A 263 1.02 -6.03 32.15
C THR A 263 0.00 -4.91 31.91
N SER A 264 0.37 -3.84 31.19
CA SER A 264 -0.56 -2.83 30.71
C SER A 264 -1.46 -3.43 29.62
N SER A 265 -2.71 -2.98 29.54
CA SER A 265 -3.56 -3.31 28.38
C SER A 265 -3.08 -2.55 27.15
N GLY A 266 -2.99 -3.25 26.03
CA GLY A 266 -2.71 -2.68 24.71
C GLY A 266 -3.99 -2.69 23.90
N SER A 267 -4.11 -1.80 22.93
CA SER A 267 -5.27 -1.73 22.06
C SER A 267 -4.83 -1.60 20.62
N TYR A 268 -5.54 -2.25 19.72
CA TYR A 268 -5.41 -2.07 18.29
C TYR A 268 -6.76 -1.68 17.70
N TYR A 269 -6.74 -1.16 16.49
CA TYR A 269 -7.89 -1.09 15.61
C TYR A 269 -7.45 -1.45 14.20
N VAL A 270 -8.40 -1.88 13.39
CA VAL A 270 -8.16 -2.23 11.99
C VAL A 270 -9.01 -1.31 11.13
N GLN A 271 -8.40 -0.75 10.10
CA GLN A 271 -9.11 -0.04 9.05
C GLN A 271 -9.70 -1.06 8.06
N ALA A 272 -10.98 -0.89 7.71
CA ALA A 272 -11.69 -1.76 6.78
C ALA A 272 -11.67 -3.27 7.13
N GLU A 273 -11.90 -3.60 8.41
CA GLU A 273 -11.95 -4.99 8.93
C GLU A 273 -12.89 -5.91 8.12
N ALA A 274 -13.94 -5.37 7.50
CA ALA A 274 -14.86 -6.14 6.65
C ALA A 274 -14.17 -6.81 5.44
N ASN A 275 -13.02 -6.28 5.01
CA ASN A 275 -12.22 -6.82 3.91
C ASN A 275 -11.09 -7.74 4.38
N ALA A 276 -10.96 -7.96 5.70
CA ALA A 276 -9.92 -8.80 6.26
C ALA A 276 -10.25 -10.30 6.12
N SER A 277 -9.27 -11.10 5.72
CA SER A 277 -9.38 -12.55 5.61
C SER A 277 -8.08 -13.23 6.04
N TYR A 278 -8.21 -14.39 6.69
CA TYR A 278 -7.03 -15.10 7.16
C TYR A 278 -6.32 -15.84 6.02
N PHE A 279 -5.02 -15.58 5.88
CA PHE A 279 -4.08 -16.40 5.13
C PHE A 279 -2.79 -16.57 5.94
N ALA A 280 -2.08 -17.69 5.76
CA ALA A 280 -1.03 -18.11 6.69
C ALA A 280 0.15 -17.14 6.75
N ASP A 281 0.64 -16.69 5.59
CA ASP A 281 1.82 -15.83 5.50
C ASP A 281 1.53 -14.45 6.12
N GLY A 282 0.42 -13.80 5.74
CA GLY A 282 0.02 -12.54 6.36
C GLY A 282 -0.34 -12.67 7.83
N GLY A 283 -0.89 -13.80 8.25
CA GLY A 283 -1.14 -14.09 9.66
C GLY A 283 0.16 -14.14 10.48
N GLY A 284 1.23 -14.71 9.92
CA GLY A 284 2.57 -14.74 10.48
C GLY A 284 3.19 -13.35 10.57
N GLU A 285 3.24 -12.62 9.45
CA GLU A 285 3.81 -11.27 9.37
C GLU A 285 3.11 -10.30 10.32
N ARG A 286 1.78 -10.21 10.28
CA ARG A 286 1.01 -9.36 11.20
C ARG A 286 1.26 -9.68 12.67
N SER A 287 1.40 -10.96 13.00
CA SER A 287 1.67 -11.36 14.39
C SER A 287 3.08 -10.99 14.82
N LEU A 288 4.06 -11.06 13.91
CA LEU A 288 5.43 -10.62 14.12
C LEU A 288 5.47 -9.11 14.36
N ASP A 289 4.89 -8.32 13.46
CA ASP A 289 4.94 -6.86 13.50
C ASP A 289 4.24 -6.28 14.73
N VAL A 290 3.00 -6.71 14.98
CA VAL A 290 2.26 -6.31 16.18
C VAL A 290 2.98 -6.80 17.44
N GLY A 291 3.52 -8.02 17.43
CA GLY A 291 4.25 -8.59 18.55
C GLY A 291 5.47 -7.75 18.93
N VAL A 292 6.30 -7.41 17.94
CA VAL A 292 7.51 -6.59 18.13
C VAL A 292 7.15 -5.20 18.66
N VAL A 293 6.19 -4.52 18.03
CA VAL A 293 5.81 -3.15 18.41
C VAL A 293 5.28 -3.09 19.84
N THR A 294 4.36 -3.99 20.18
CA THR A 294 3.67 -3.97 21.48
C THR A 294 4.50 -4.51 22.65
N ALA A 295 5.63 -5.16 22.34
CA ALA A 295 6.62 -5.63 23.33
C ALA A 295 7.62 -4.53 23.70
N VAL A 296 8.21 -3.88 22.69
CA VAL A 296 9.29 -2.90 22.86
C VAL A 296 8.73 -1.53 23.28
N VAL A 297 7.51 -1.21 22.85
CA VAL A 297 6.85 0.07 23.09
C VAL A 297 5.43 -0.17 23.63
N PRO A 298 5.31 -0.64 24.89
CA PRO A 298 4.08 -1.23 25.42
C PRO A 298 2.98 -0.27 25.87
#